data_AF-A0A174W201-F1
#
_entry.id   AF-A0A174W201-F1
#
_cell.length_a   1.000
_cell.length_b   1.000
_cell.length_c   1.000
_cell.angle_alpha   90.00
_cell.angle_beta   90.00
_cell.angle_gamma   90.00
#
_symmetry.space_group_name_H-M   'P 1'
#
loop_
_entity.id
_entity.type
_entity.pdbx_description
1 polymer ?
#
loop_
_entity_poly.entity_id
_entity_poly.type
_entity_poly.pdbx_seq_one_letter_code
_entity_poly.pdbx_strand_id
1 'polypeptide(L)'
;MKNIADIRQEYTKSGLRESELPCDPLSLFSRWLQEAIDANVEEPTAVIVGTVSPEGRPSTRTVLLKGLHDGKFIFYTNYESRKGRQLAQNPYISLSFVWHELERQVHIEGTAAKVSPEESDEYFRKRPYKSRIGARISPQSQPIASRMQLIRAFVKEAARWLGKEVERPDNWGGYAVTPTRMEFWQGRPNRLHDRFLYTLKTGGKWEINRLSP
;
A
#
# COMPACT_ATOMS: atom_id res chain seq x y z
N MET A 1 -31.58 12.30 -9.54
CA MET A 1 -30.37 11.72 -8.90
C MET A 1 -30.80 10.99 -7.64
N LYS A 2 -30.22 9.82 -7.33
CA LYS A 2 -30.46 9.18 -6.02
C LYS A 2 -29.87 10.07 -4.92
N ASN A 3 -30.57 10.20 -3.80
CA ASN A 3 -29.98 10.81 -2.61
C ASN A 3 -28.82 9.93 -2.15
N ILE A 4 -27.67 10.55 -1.88
CA ILE A 4 -26.46 9.84 -1.43
C ILE A 4 -26.74 9.04 -0.16
N ALA A 5 -27.60 9.55 0.74
CA ALA A 5 -27.97 8.88 1.98
C ALA A 5 -28.74 7.55 1.79
N ASP A 6 -29.35 7.36 0.61
CA ASP A 6 -30.18 6.18 0.30
C ASP A 6 -29.39 5.08 -0.43
N ILE A 7 -28.14 5.35 -0.81
CA ILE A 7 -27.28 4.35 -1.44
C ILE A 7 -26.87 3.34 -0.36
N ARG A 8 -27.46 2.15 -0.42
CA ARG A 8 -27.17 1.05 0.50
C ARG A 8 -26.75 -0.19 -0.30
N GLN A 9 -25.77 -0.89 0.24
CA GLN A 9 -25.39 -2.22 -0.20
C GLN A 9 -25.46 -3.14 1.01
N GLU A 10 -26.07 -4.30 0.81
CA GLU A 10 -26.10 -5.35 1.83
C GLU A 10 -24.94 -6.32 1.57
N TYR A 11 -24.23 -6.68 2.64
CA TYR A 11 -23.04 -7.52 2.56
C TYR A 11 -23.40 -8.96 2.93
N THR A 12 -23.27 -9.90 1.99
CA THR A 12 -23.77 -11.27 2.16
C THR A 12 -22.75 -12.35 1.76
N LYS A 13 -21.53 -11.99 1.36
CA LYS A 13 -20.59 -12.92 0.71
C LYS A 13 -20.00 -13.98 1.63
N SER A 14 -19.60 -13.60 2.85
CA SER A 14 -18.98 -14.53 3.80
C SER A 14 -19.00 -13.97 5.24
N GLY A 15 -18.38 -14.68 6.19
CA GLY A 15 -18.14 -14.22 7.56
C GLY A 15 -16.75 -14.60 8.05
N LEU A 16 -16.33 -14.03 9.18
CA LEU A 16 -15.04 -14.30 9.79
C LEU A 16 -15.26 -14.72 11.25
N ARG A 17 -14.88 -15.95 11.61
CA ARG A 17 -15.06 -16.48 12.97
C ARG A 17 -13.75 -16.49 13.74
N GLU A 18 -13.84 -16.35 15.07
CA GLU A 18 -12.66 -16.33 15.95
C GLU A 18 -11.86 -17.63 15.89
N SER A 19 -12.54 -18.77 15.76
CA SER A 19 -11.91 -20.10 15.60
C SER A 19 -11.09 -20.25 14.31
N GLU A 20 -11.25 -19.35 13.34
CA GLU A 20 -10.56 -19.39 12.03
C GLU A 20 -9.33 -18.48 12.01
N LEU A 21 -9.08 -17.74 13.10
CA LEU A 21 -8.02 -16.75 13.20
C LEU A 21 -6.67 -17.41 13.53
N PRO A 22 -5.67 -17.30 12.64
CA PRO A 22 -4.32 -17.75 12.96
C PRO A 22 -3.68 -16.85 14.03
N CYS A 23 -2.72 -17.37 14.79
CA CYS A 23 -1.99 -16.56 15.77
C CYS A 23 -1.16 -15.43 15.12
N ASP A 24 -0.70 -15.65 13.88
CA ASP A 24 0.03 -14.65 13.10
C ASP A 24 -0.91 -13.99 12.07
N PRO A 25 -1.17 -12.67 12.16
CA PRO A 25 -2.04 -11.97 11.21
C PRO A 25 -1.52 -12.00 9.78
N LEU A 26 -0.23 -12.16 9.55
CA LEU A 26 0.33 -12.23 8.19
C LEU A 26 -0.14 -13.48 7.45
N SER A 27 -0.43 -14.56 8.18
CA SER A 27 -1.03 -15.77 7.61
C SER A 27 -2.45 -15.50 7.10
N LEU A 28 -3.24 -14.71 7.83
CA LEU A 28 -4.59 -14.34 7.40
C LEU A 28 -4.54 -13.35 6.22
N PHE A 29 -3.65 -12.35 6.28
CA PHE A 29 -3.45 -11.41 5.18
C PHE A 29 -3.05 -12.12 3.89
N SER A 30 -2.05 -13.01 3.95
CA SER A 30 -1.55 -13.72 2.76
C SER A 30 -2.65 -14.58 2.12
N ARG A 31 -3.47 -15.23 2.95
CA ARG A 31 -4.63 -16.00 2.49
C ARG A 31 -5.65 -15.09 1.80
N TRP A 32 -6.04 -13.97 2.41
CA TRP A 32 -7.01 -13.05 1.82
C TRP A 32 -6.51 -12.38 0.53
N LEU A 33 -5.22 -12.05 0.47
CA LEU A 33 -4.62 -11.53 -0.76
C LEU A 33 -4.65 -12.58 -1.87
N GLN A 34 -4.33 -13.84 -1.57
CA GLN A 34 -4.41 -14.93 -2.54
C GLN A 34 -5.85 -15.14 -3.03
N GLU A 35 -6.83 -15.14 -2.11
CA GLU A 35 -8.25 -15.23 -2.47
C GLU A 35 -8.70 -14.06 -3.36
N ALA A 36 -8.19 -12.84 -3.13
CA ALA A 36 -8.46 -11.68 -3.99
C ALA A 36 -7.85 -11.83 -5.40
N ILE A 37 -6.64 -12.39 -5.49
CA ILE A 37 -5.98 -12.71 -6.76
C ILE A 37 -6.77 -13.78 -7.52
N ASP A 38 -7.12 -14.89 -6.86
CA ASP A 38 -7.84 -16.01 -7.47
C ASP A 38 -9.25 -15.61 -7.92
N ALA A 39 -9.89 -14.69 -7.19
CA ALA A 39 -11.18 -14.10 -7.54
C ALA A 39 -11.10 -13.03 -8.65
N ASN A 40 -9.91 -12.72 -9.17
CA ASN A 40 -9.66 -11.66 -10.16
C ASN A 40 -10.22 -10.29 -9.73
N VAL A 41 -10.09 -9.95 -8.44
CA VAL A 41 -10.41 -8.60 -7.94
C VAL A 41 -9.56 -7.58 -8.71
N GLU A 42 -10.15 -6.42 -9.05
CA GLU A 42 -9.39 -5.36 -9.73
C GLU A 42 -8.26 -4.84 -8.83
N GLU A 43 -7.03 -4.80 -9.36
CA GLU A 43 -5.85 -4.29 -8.66
C GLU A 43 -5.70 -4.85 -7.21
N PRO A 44 -5.59 -6.18 -7.00
CA PRO A 44 -5.67 -6.78 -5.67
C PRO A 44 -4.52 -6.38 -4.75
N THR A 45 -3.43 -5.85 -5.32
CA THR A 45 -2.25 -5.33 -4.61
C THR A 45 -2.30 -3.82 -4.37
N ALA A 46 -3.32 -3.12 -4.88
CA ALA A 46 -3.49 -1.70 -4.61
C ALA A 46 -3.78 -1.47 -3.13
N VAL A 47 -3.05 -0.51 -2.56
CA VAL A 47 -3.11 -0.19 -1.14
C VAL A 47 -3.12 1.30 -0.96
N ILE A 48 -4.06 1.80 -0.17
CA ILE A 48 -4.11 3.20 0.21
C ILE A 48 -3.11 3.41 1.36
N VAL A 49 -2.12 4.27 1.15
CA VAL A 49 -1.15 4.61 2.21
C VAL A 49 -1.49 5.96 2.83
N GLY A 50 -1.69 5.98 4.15
CA GLY A 50 -1.85 7.19 4.95
C GLY A 50 -0.53 7.61 5.58
N THR A 51 -0.10 8.85 5.35
CA THR A 51 1.09 9.44 5.99
C THR A 51 0.76 10.80 6.55
N VAL A 52 1.47 11.22 7.59
CA VAL A 52 1.19 12.45 8.34
C VAL A 52 2.34 13.43 8.16
N SER A 53 2.03 14.71 7.96
CA SER A 53 3.05 15.77 7.95
C SER A 53 3.61 16.02 9.36
N PRO A 54 4.76 16.69 9.48
CA PRO A 54 5.32 17.09 10.77
C PRO A 54 4.35 17.94 11.60
N GLU A 55 3.49 18.71 10.93
CA GLU A 55 2.44 19.54 11.54
C GLU A 55 1.17 18.74 11.88
N GLY A 56 1.21 17.41 11.81
CA GLY A 56 0.08 16.54 12.16
C GLY A 56 -1.00 16.43 11.07
N ARG A 57 -0.74 16.87 9.82
CA ARG A 57 -1.76 16.84 8.76
C ARG A 57 -1.72 15.51 7.98
N PRO A 58 -2.78 14.68 8.03
CA PRO A 58 -2.81 13.41 7.31
C PRO A 58 -2.95 13.62 5.80
N SER A 59 -2.51 12.63 5.04
CA SER A 59 -2.69 12.58 3.58
C SER A 59 -2.66 11.14 3.08
N THR A 60 -3.49 10.84 2.09
CA THR A 60 -3.63 9.50 1.51
C THR A 60 -3.33 9.51 0.01
N ARG A 61 -2.98 8.35 -0.52
CA ARG A 61 -2.88 8.03 -1.96
C ARG A 61 -2.73 6.53 -2.13
N THR A 62 -3.06 6.02 -3.30
CA THR A 62 -2.83 4.61 -3.65
C THR A 62 -1.39 4.38 -4.07
N VAL A 63 -0.81 3.27 -3.61
CA VAL A 63 0.41 2.64 -4.14
C VAL A 63 0.12 1.17 -4.39
N LEU A 64 1.11 0.43 -4.90
CA LEU A 64 1.00 -1.02 -5.08
C LEU A 64 1.92 -1.73 -4.09
N LEU A 65 1.39 -2.73 -3.38
CA LEU A 65 2.20 -3.71 -2.67
C LEU A 65 3.04 -4.49 -3.68
N LYS A 66 4.33 -4.66 -3.39
CA LYS A 66 5.29 -5.34 -4.27
C LYS A 66 6.03 -6.50 -3.62
N GLY A 67 5.94 -6.62 -2.31
CA GLY A 67 6.50 -7.74 -1.58
C GLY A 67 5.93 -7.81 -0.16
N LEU A 68 5.96 -9.02 0.39
CA LEU A 68 5.79 -9.30 1.80
C LEU A 68 6.94 -10.22 2.21
N HIS A 69 7.95 -9.64 2.87
CA HIS A 69 9.18 -10.36 3.24
C HIS A 69 9.53 -10.03 4.68
N ASP A 70 9.94 -11.03 5.47
CA ASP A 70 10.29 -10.89 6.89
C ASP A 70 9.21 -10.15 7.70
N GLY A 71 7.95 -10.40 7.36
CA GLY A 71 6.79 -9.76 7.97
C GLY A 71 6.60 -8.27 7.66
N LYS A 72 7.25 -7.75 6.62
CA LYS A 72 7.18 -6.34 6.22
C LYS A 72 6.51 -6.17 4.86
N PHE A 73 5.65 -5.17 4.76
CA PHE A 73 4.94 -4.82 3.52
C PHE A 73 5.79 -3.84 2.71
N ILE A 74 6.12 -4.21 1.47
CA ILE A 74 7.07 -3.44 0.64
C ILE A 74 6.33 -2.73 -0.49
N PHE A 75 6.57 -1.43 -0.62
CA PHE A 75 6.13 -0.64 -1.77
C PHE A 75 7.25 0.30 -2.24
N TYR A 76 7.22 0.71 -3.50
CA TYR A 76 8.26 1.54 -4.10
C TYR A 76 7.73 2.92 -4.48
N THR A 77 8.53 3.95 -4.28
CA THR A 77 8.11 5.33 -4.52
C THR A 77 9.29 6.27 -4.78
N ASN A 78 8.97 7.54 -5.05
CA ASN A 78 9.96 8.61 -5.07
C ASN A 78 10.09 9.20 -3.65
N TYR A 79 11.30 9.19 -3.09
CA TYR A 79 11.65 9.66 -1.76
C TYR A 79 11.44 11.18 -1.57
N GLU A 80 11.47 11.96 -2.64
CA GLU A 80 11.21 13.40 -2.62
C GLU A 80 9.73 13.75 -2.80
N SER A 81 8.86 12.77 -3.05
CA SER A 81 7.43 13.01 -3.12
C SER A 81 6.85 13.46 -1.77
N ARG A 82 5.61 13.97 -1.78
CA ARG A 82 4.93 14.39 -0.54
C ARG A 82 4.96 13.30 0.53
N LYS A 83 4.67 12.05 0.15
CA LYS A 83 4.71 10.90 1.08
C LYS A 83 6.13 10.56 1.53
N GLY A 84 7.12 10.65 0.64
CA GLY A 84 8.51 10.34 0.95
C GLY A 84 9.10 11.34 1.94
N ARG A 85 8.83 12.64 1.75
CA ARG A 85 9.22 13.70 2.70
C ARG A 85 8.54 13.57 4.06
N GLN A 86 7.26 13.20 4.06
CA GLN A 86 6.52 12.94 5.31
C GLN A 86 7.12 11.75 6.06
N LEU A 87 7.35 10.62 5.39
CA LEU A 87 7.94 9.42 6.00
C LEU A 87 9.37 9.63 6.50
N ALA A 88 10.14 10.50 5.86
CA ALA A 88 11.48 10.86 6.33
C ALA A 88 11.47 11.59 7.69
N GLN A 89 10.37 12.25 8.04
CA GLN A 89 10.23 13.02 9.28
C GLN A 89 9.34 12.34 10.32
N ASN A 90 8.37 11.54 9.86
CA ASN A 90 7.46 10.76 10.68
C ASN A 90 7.28 9.37 10.05
N PRO A 91 7.88 8.30 10.62
CA PRO A 91 7.86 6.97 10.02
C PRO A 91 6.50 6.26 10.17
N TYR A 92 5.57 6.78 10.98
CA TYR A 92 4.26 6.16 11.18
C TYR A 92 3.40 6.24 9.90
N ILE A 93 2.84 5.10 9.54
CA ILE A 93 2.08 4.91 8.29
C ILE A 93 0.89 3.98 8.53
N SER A 94 -0.19 4.22 7.79
CA SER A 94 -1.28 3.26 7.65
C SER A 94 -1.36 2.71 6.23
N LEU A 95 -1.77 1.46 6.10
CA LEU A 95 -2.07 0.78 4.85
C LEU A 95 -3.52 0.29 4.90
N SER A 96 -4.30 0.54 3.85
CA SER A 96 -5.66 0.01 3.73
C SER A 96 -5.84 -0.71 2.39
N PHE A 97 -6.11 -2.01 2.47
CA PHE A 97 -6.59 -2.83 1.36
C PHE A 97 -8.11 -2.87 1.42
N VAL A 98 -8.75 -2.67 0.27
CA VAL A 98 -10.21 -2.69 0.14
C VAL A 98 -10.55 -3.55 -1.07
N TRP A 99 -11.12 -4.72 -0.83
CA TRP A 99 -11.56 -5.64 -1.87
C TRP A 99 -13.09 -5.67 -1.85
N HIS A 100 -13.70 -4.74 -2.57
CA HIS A 100 -15.15 -4.51 -2.54
C HIS A 100 -15.96 -5.74 -2.95
N GLU A 101 -15.47 -6.49 -3.94
CA GLU A 101 -16.08 -7.70 -4.50
C GLU A 101 -16.13 -8.85 -3.49
N LEU A 102 -15.18 -8.86 -2.54
CA LEU A 102 -15.11 -9.83 -1.44
C LEU A 102 -15.70 -9.29 -0.14
N GLU A 103 -16.10 -8.01 -0.13
CA GLU A 103 -16.62 -7.33 1.06
C GLU A 103 -15.60 -7.35 2.20
N ARG A 104 -14.32 -7.15 1.88
CA ARG A 104 -13.20 -7.25 2.83
C ARG A 104 -12.37 -6.00 2.87
N GLN A 105 -11.87 -5.68 4.05
CA GLN A 105 -10.84 -4.67 4.24
C GLN A 105 -9.76 -5.19 5.18
N VAL A 106 -8.52 -4.79 4.92
CA VAL A 106 -7.40 -4.98 5.86
C VAL A 106 -6.77 -3.63 6.12
N HIS A 107 -6.74 -3.22 7.38
CA HIS A 107 -6.08 -1.99 7.82
C HIS A 107 -4.85 -2.32 8.64
N ILE A 108 -3.70 -1.77 8.27
CA ILE A 108 -2.42 -2.04 8.93
C ILE A 108 -1.86 -0.70 9.39
N GLU A 109 -1.38 -0.64 10.61
CA GLU A 109 -0.59 0.48 11.11
C GLU A 109 0.79 -0.03 11.53
N GLY A 110 1.79 0.82 11.34
CA GLY A 110 3.16 0.48 11.66
C GLY A 110 4.14 1.59 11.30
N THR A 111 5.41 1.22 11.16
CA THR A 111 6.49 2.15 10.79
C THR A 111 7.13 1.77 9.47
N ALA A 112 7.37 2.74 8.61
CA ALA A 112 8.09 2.56 7.35
C ALA A 112 9.57 2.89 7.50
N ALA A 113 10.44 2.02 7.00
CA ALA A 113 11.87 2.27 6.82
C ALA A 113 12.23 2.09 5.34
N LYS A 114 13.25 2.80 4.84
CA LYS A 114 13.75 2.54 3.47
C LYS A 114 14.32 1.12 3.42
N VAL A 115 14.06 0.42 2.31
CA VAL A 115 14.77 -0.83 2.00
C VAL A 115 16.22 -0.51 1.62
N SER A 116 17.07 -1.53 1.48
CA SER A 116 18.44 -1.30 1.07
C SER A 116 18.52 -0.72 -0.35
N PRO A 117 19.59 0.02 -0.68
CA PRO A 117 19.83 0.46 -2.06
C PRO A 117 19.82 -0.72 -3.05
N GLU A 118 20.40 -1.86 -2.67
CA GLU A 118 20.52 -3.05 -3.50
C GLU A 118 19.16 -3.67 -3.83
N GLU A 119 18.26 -3.77 -2.83
CA GLU A 119 16.88 -4.23 -3.04
C GLU A 119 16.13 -3.26 -3.96
N SER A 120 16.34 -1.96 -3.79
CA SER A 120 15.78 -0.93 -4.67
C SER A 120 16.30 -1.04 -6.09
N ASP A 121 17.58 -1.30 -6.28
CA ASP A 121 18.21 -1.50 -7.60
C ASP A 121 17.71 -2.77 -8.29
N GLU A 122 17.60 -3.88 -7.55
CA GLU A 122 17.09 -5.14 -8.08
C GLU A 122 15.64 -4.99 -8.57
N TYR A 123 14.76 -4.44 -7.73
CA TYR A 123 13.39 -4.22 -8.13
C TYR A 123 13.29 -3.18 -9.25
N PHE A 124 14.10 -2.11 -9.24
CA PHE A 124 14.09 -1.11 -10.31
C PHE A 124 14.42 -1.73 -11.66
N ARG A 125 15.45 -2.59 -11.74
CA ARG A 125 15.87 -3.27 -12.97
C ARG A 125 14.77 -4.14 -13.58
N LYS A 126 13.94 -4.78 -12.75
CA LYS A 126 12.79 -5.60 -13.18
C LYS A 126 11.63 -4.78 -13.77
N ARG A 127 11.60 -3.45 -13.58
CA ARG A 127 10.50 -2.61 -14.08
C ARG A 127 10.55 -2.44 -15.61
N PRO A 128 9.40 -2.32 -16.29
CA PRO A 128 9.36 -2.00 -17.70
C PRO A 128 10.18 -0.75 -18.03
N TYR A 129 10.85 -0.74 -19.17
CA TYR A 129 11.73 0.37 -19.60
C TYR A 129 11.06 1.75 -19.44
N LYS A 130 9.83 1.90 -19.95
CA LYS A 130 9.05 3.15 -19.84
C LYS A 130 8.82 3.58 -18.38
N SER A 131 8.61 2.63 -17.48
CA SER A 131 8.44 2.89 -16.04
C SER A 131 9.73 3.34 -15.37
N ARG A 132 10.88 2.79 -15.79
CA ARG A 132 12.21 3.23 -15.33
C ARG A 132 12.49 4.66 -15.79
N ILE A 133 12.29 4.97 -17.07
CA ILE A 133 12.42 6.35 -17.60
C ILE A 133 11.47 7.31 -16.88
N GLY A 134 10.20 6.93 -16.72
CA GLY A 134 9.21 7.74 -16.01
C GLY A 134 9.61 8.07 -14.56
N ALA A 135 10.27 7.14 -13.86
CA ALA A 135 10.77 7.39 -12.52
C ALA A 135 11.94 8.37 -12.47
N ARG A 136 12.80 8.42 -13.51
CA ARG A 136 13.93 9.36 -13.60
C ARG A 136 13.51 10.79 -13.91
N ILE A 137 12.41 10.99 -14.63
CA ILE A 137 11.99 12.32 -15.10
C ILE A 137 10.91 12.97 -14.26
N SER A 138 10.25 12.22 -13.37
CA SER A 138 9.06 12.70 -12.66
C SER A 138 9.45 13.38 -11.35
N PRO A 139 9.29 14.72 -11.22
CA PRO A 139 9.42 15.41 -9.94
C PRO A 139 8.15 15.17 -9.12
N GLN A 140 7.92 13.93 -8.69
CA GLN A 140 6.67 13.48 -8.11
C GLN A 140 6.20 14.41 -6.98
N SER A 141 4.94 14.86 -7.05
CA SER A 141 4.32 15.81 -6.11
C SER A 141 4.78 17.28 -6.20
N GLN A 142 5.59 17.66 -7.19
CA GLN A 142 5.87 19.07 -7.48
C GLN A 142 4.93 19.62 -8.56
N PRO A 143 4.56 20.92 -8.51
CA PRO A 143 3.86 21.57 -9.60
C PRO A 143 4.68 21.51 -10.90
N ILE A 144 3.99 21.29 -12.02
CA ILE A 144 4.58 21.32 -13.37
C ILE A 144 3.83 22.34 -14.22
N ALA A 145 4.52 22.97 -15.17
CA ALA A 145 3.90 24.00 -16.00
C ALA A 145 2.90 23.41 -17.01
N SER A 146 3.16 22.19 -17.51
CA SER A 146 2.26 21.51 -18.45
C SER A 146 2.58 20.02 -18.59
N ARG A 147 1.62 19.25 -19.13
CA ARG A 147 1.86 17.87 -19.57
C ARG A 147 2.98 17.76 -20.63
N MET A 148 3.11 18.76 -21.50
CA MET A 148 4.14 18.79 -22.55
C MET A 148 5.56 18.81 -21.97
N GLN A 149 5.76 19.44 -20.81
CA GLN A 149 7.04 19.39 -20.08
C GLN A 149 7.45 17.94 -19.77
N LEU A 150 6.53 17.12 -19.27
CA LEU A 150 6.80 15.70 -18.97
C LEU A 150 7.12 14.90 -20.23
N ILE A 151 6.38 15.13 -21.33
CA ILE A 151 6.60 14.43 -22.60
C ILE A 151 8.00 14.74 -23.13
N ARG A 152 8.41 16.02 -23.15
CA ARG A 152 9.76 16.42 -23.58
C ARG A 152 10.86 15.82 -22.71
N ALA A 153 10.68 15.83 -21.39
CA ALA A 153 11.61 15.21 -20.46
C ALA A 153 11.73 13.70 -20.69
N PHE A 154 10.60 13.02 -20.91
CA PHE A 154 10.56 11.59 -21.19
C PHE A 154 11.32 11.23 -22.47
N VAL A 155 11.07 11.93 -23.58
CA VAL A 155 11.75 11.67 -24.86
C VAL A 155 13.26 11.92 -24.73
N LYS A 156 13.66 13.03 -24.09
CA LYS A 156 15.07 13.35 -23.85
C LYS A 156 15.78 12.29 -23.02
N GLU A 157 15.15 11.84 -21.94
CA GLU A 157 15.74 10.82 -21.07
C GLU A 157 15.73 9.44 -21.75
N ALA A 158 14.66 9.06 -22.45
CA ALA A 158 14.62 7.81 -23.21
C ALA A 158 15.72 7.73 -24.29
N ALA A 159 16.04 8.85 -24.95
CA ALA A 159 17.13 8.88 -25.93
C ALA A 159 18.51 8.68 -25.29
N ARG A 160 18.75 9.22 -24.08
CA ARG A 160 20.02 9.05 -23.34
C ARG A 160 20.32 7.60 -22.97
N TRP A 161 19.28 6.82 -22.71
CA TRP A 161 19.36 5.42 -22.28
C TRP A 161 19.12 4.41 -23.40
N LEU A 162 19.03 4.86 -24.66
CA LEU A 162 18.88 3.95 -25.79
C LEU A 162 20.08 3.00 -25.88
N GLY A 163 19.81 1.69 -25.89
CA GLY A 163 20.85 0.65 -25.91
C GLY A 163 21.65 0.51 -24.60
N LYS A 164 21.20 1.12 -23.50
CA LYS A 164 21.85 1.07 -22.18
C LYS A 164 20.87 0.57 -21.12
N GLU A 165 21.40 0.04 -20.03
CA GLU A 165 20.59 -0.28 -18.85
C GLU A 165 20.25 1.01 -18.09
N VAL A 166 18.94 1.26 -17.87
CA VAL A 166 18.50 2.45 -17.12
C VAL A 166 18.80 2.25 -15.64
N GLU A 167 19.70 3.08 -15.10
CA GLU A 167 20.03 3.09 -13.67
C GLU A 167 18.89 3.71 -12.83
N ARG A 168 18.79 3.27 -11.59
CA ARG A 168 17.85 3.86 -10.61
C ARG A 168 18.30 5.29 -10.27
N PRO A 169 17.39 6.28 -10.20
CA PRO A 169 17.75 7.59 -9.67
C PRO A 169 17.78 7.56 -8.13
N ASP A 170 18.68 8.35 -7.52
CA ASP A 170 18.92 8.37 -6.06
C ASP A 170 17.65 8.66 -5.23
N ASN A 171 16.74 9.45 -5.80
CA ASN A 171 15.47 9.82 -5.17
C ASN A 171 14.37 8.76 -5.32
N TRP A 172 14.68 7.54 -5.77
CA TRP A 172 13.71 6.47 -5.95
C TRP A 172 14.13 5.19 -5.23
N GLY A 173 13.18 4.50 -4.59
CA GLY A 173 13.41 3.19 -3.99
C GLY A 173 12.24 2.70 -3.16
N GLY A 174 12.48 1.64 -2.38
CA GLY A 174 11.47 0.97 -1.57
C GLY A 174 11.33 1.51 -0.15
N TYR A 175 10.14 1.30 0.42
CA TYR A 175 9.86 1.35 1.85
C TYR A 175 9.32 -0.01 2.31
N ALA A 176 9.82 -0.50 3.44
CA ALA A 176 9.32 -1.66 4.15
C ALA A 176 8.55 -1.22 5.40
N VAL A 177 7.28 -1.59 5.47
CA VAL A 177 6.39 -1.27 6.61
C VAL A 177 6.37 -2.45 7.56
N THR A 178 6.83 -2.22 8.79
CA THR A 178 6.73 -3.21 9.87
C THR A 178 5.42 -3.00 10.62
N PRO A 179 4.48 -3.96 10.59
CA PRO A 179 3.17 -3.81 11.22
C PRO A 179 3.27 -3.92 12.74
N THR A 180 2.52 -3.09 13.45
CA THR A 180 2.29 -3.18 14.89
C THR A 180 0.82 -3.37 15.24
N ARG A 181 -0.07 -3.09 14.29
CA ARG A 181 -1.52 -3.25 14.41
C ARG A 181 -2.10 -3.68 13.07
N MET A 182 -2.96 -4.71 13.05
CA MET A 182 -3.63 -5.19 11.84
C MET A 182 -5.10 -5.48 12.14
N GLU A 183 -6.00 -4.83 11.42
CA GLU A 183 -7.44 -5.02 11.54
C GLU A 183 -7.98 -5.69 10.28
N PHE A 184 -8.74 -6.77 10.48
CA PHE A 184 -9.47 -7.47 9.43
C PHE A 184 -10.94 -7.18 9.58
N TRP A 185 -11.55 -6.66 8.51
CA TRP A 185 -12.96 -6.35 8.43
C TRP A 185 -13.61 -7.21 7.35
N GLN A 186 -14.72 -7.87 7.68
CA GLN A 186 -15.54 -8.64 6.75
C GLN A 186 -16.99 -8.15 6.82
N GLY A 187 -17.54 -7.81 5.66
CA GLY A 187 -18.92 -7.41 5.47
C GLY A 187 -19.89 -8.49 5.93
N ARG A 188 -20.98 -8.07 6.60
CA ARG A 188 -22.06 -8.94 7.10
C ARG A 188 -23.40 -8.22 6.93
N PRO A 189 -24.52 -8.97 6.89
CA PRO A 189 -25.85 -8.37 6.82
C PRO A 189 -26.13 -7.47 8.04
N ASN A 190 -27.09 -6.56 7.90
CA ASN A 190 -27.54 -5.68 8.98
C ASN A 190 -26.44 -4.79 9.61
N ARG A 191 -25.31 -4.59 8.92
CA ARG A 191 -24.14 -3.83 9.40
C ARG A 191 -23.45 -4.42 10.64
N LEU A 192 -23.71 -5.70 10.95
CA LEU A 192 -23.08 -6.41 12.06
C LEU A 192 -21.76 -7.05 11.60
N HIS A 193 -20.84 -6.23 11.12
CA HIS A 193 -19.58 -6.64 10.51
C HIS A 193 -18.67 -7.41 11.48
N ASP A 194 -17.93 -8.38 10.95
CA ASP A 194 -16.88 -9.04 11.71
C ASP A 194 -15.62 -8.17 11.65
N ARG A 195 -15.13 -7.75 12.82
CA ARG A 195 -13.92 -6.95 12.97
C ARG A 195 -13.00 -7.62 13.97
N PHE A 196 -11.81 -7.98 13.53
CA PHE A 196 -10.77 -8.54 14.40
C PHE A 196 -9.50 -7.74 14.31
N LEU A 197 -9.02 -7.33 15.48
CA LEU A 197 -7.85 -6.53 15.66
C LEU A 197 -6.71 -7.37 16.24
N TYR A 198 -5.60 -7.39 15.53
CA TYR A 198 -4.32 -7.88 16.00
C TYR A 198 -3.48 -6.69 16.47
N THR A 199 -2.98 -6.75 17.70
CA THR A 199 -2.04 -5.75 18.24
C THR A 199 -0.77 -6.44 18.70
N LEU A 200 0.38 -5.97 18.21
CA LEU A 200 1.68 -6.52 18.59
C LEU A 200 2.02 -6.09 20.02
N LYS A 201 2.18 -7.05 20.92
CA LYS A 201 2.57 -6.82 22.32
C LYS A 201 4.09 -6.87 22.49
N THR A 202 4.55 -6.30 23.60
CA THR A 202 5.92 -6.44 24.08
C THR A 202 6.26 -7.93 24.19
N GLY A 203 7.34 -8.38 23.55
CA GLY A 203 7.71 -9.80 23.44
C GLY A 203 7.34 -10.46 22.10
N GLY A 204 6.80 -9.71 21.14
CA GLY A 204 6.64 -10.17 19.75
C GLY A 204 5.41 -11.05 19.50
N LYS A 205 4.50 -11.17 20.48
CA LYS A 205 3.24 -11.91 20.33
C LYS A 205 2.11 -10.98 19.91
N TRP A 206 1.22 -11.49 19.07
CA TRP A 206 0.00 -10.79 18.69
C TRP A 206 -1.14 -11.11 19.66
N GLU A 207 -1.78 -10.07 20.18
CA GLU A 207 -3.07 -10.18 20.88
C GLU A 207 -4.20 -9.97 19.87
N ILE A 208 -5.28 -10.75 19.99
CA ILE A 208 -6.45 -10.70 19.11
C ILE A 208 -7.66 -10.23 19.91
N ASN A 209 -8.38 -9.23 19.39
CA ASN A 209 -9.66 -8.78 19.96
C ASN A 209 -10.72 -8.63 18.87
N ARG A 210 -11.96 -9.03 19.18
CA ARG A 210 -13.12 -8.64 18.38
C ARG A 210 -13.46 -7.18 18.68
N LEU A 211 -13.71 -6.39 17.64
CA LEU A 211 -14.22 -5.02 17.74
C LEU A 211 -15.71 -4.99 17.41
N SER A 212 -16.45 -4.04 17.99
CA SER A 212 -17.80 -3.72 17.54
C SER A 212 -17.75 -3.17 16.11
N PRO A 213 -18.73 -3.47 15.25
CA PRO A 213 -18.82 -2.93 13.90
C PRO A 213 -18.86 -1.40 13.88
#